data_AF-A0A1C5ZV13-F1
#
_entry.id   AF-A0A1C5ZV13-F1
#
_cell.length_a   1.000
_cell.length_b   1.000
_cell.length_c   1.000
_cell.angle_alpha   90.00
_cell.angle_beta   90.00
_cell.angle_gamma   90.00
#
_symmetry.space_group_name_H-M   'P 1'
#
loop_
_entity.id
_entity.type
_entity.pdbx_description
1 polymer ?
#
loop_
_entity_poly.entity_id
_entity_poly.type
_entity_poly.pdbx_seq_one_letter_code
_entity_poly.pdbx_strand_id
1 'polypeptide(L)'
;MPPISVLIKPSSGLCNMKCDYCFYCDETKKRARESYGFMTEQTLKNHFLVGLSVDGTKEIHDCYRHTKDGASAFDRIRSVAKIMDQCGVDYNILTVVTNYHIQVYE
;
A
#
# COMPACT_ATOMS: atom_id res chain seq x y z
N MET A 1 16.32 -15.61 -19.88
CA MET A 1 16.11 -14.71 -18.72
C MET A 1 14.94 -15.26 -17.93
N PRO A 2 15.04 -15.42 -16.61
CA PRO A 2 13.89 -15.81 -15.80
C PRO A 2 12.80 -14.73 -15.89
N PRO A 3 11.51 -15.10 -15.78
CA PRO A 3 10.42 -14.14 -15.77
C PRO A 3 10.56 -13.16 -14.60
N ILE A 4 10.41 -11.86 -14.88
CA ILE A 4 10.43 -10.79 -13.88
C ILE A 4 8.99 -10.46 -13.50
N SER A 5 8.65 -10.53 -12.22
CA SER A 5 7.38 -10.02 -11.70
C SER A 5 7.53 -8.55 -11.32
N VAL A 6 6.60 -7.73 -11.78
CA VAL A 6 6.58 -6.28 -11.48
C VAL A 6 5.47 -6.00 -10.47
N LEU A 7 5.86 -5.51 -9.31
CA LEU A 7 4.94 -5.03 -8.27
C LEU A 7 4.71 -3.54 -8.44
N ILE A 8 3.43 -3.15 -8.56
CA ILE A 8 3.02 -1.76 -8.76
C ILE A 8 2.11 -1.31 -7.63
N LYS A 9 2.29 -0.05 -7.18
CA LYS A 9 1.34 0.64 -6.31
C LYS A 9 0.42 1.55 -7.17
N PRO A 10 -0.83 1.15 -7.47
CA PRO A 10 -1.66 1.83 -8.48
C PRO A 10 -1.98 3.29 -8.14
N SER A 11 -2.00 3.63 -6.85
CA SER A 11 -2.31 4.97 -6.35
C SER A 11 -1.09 5.88 -6.20
N SER A 12 0.13 5.34 -6.22
CA SER A 12 1.31 6.06 -5.72
C SER A 12 0.99 6.76 -4.38
N GLY A 13 1.30 8.06 -4.23
CA GLY A 13 1.00 8.88 -3.04
C GLY A 13 -0.46 9.35 -2.91
N LEU A 14 -1.34 9.06 -3.89
CA LEU A 14 -2.75 9.50 -3.86
C LEU A 14 -3.68 8.63 -3.01
N CYS A 15 -3.15 7.71 -2.21
CA CYS A 15 -3.99 6.87 -1.36
C CYS A 15 -4.81 7.69 -0.34
N ASN A 16 -5.89 7.10 0.19
CA ASN A 16 -6.75 7.75 1.19
C ASN A 16 -6.23 7.59 2.64
N MET A 17 -4.92 7.51 2.80
CA MET A 17 -4.25 7.34 4.09
C MET A 17 -3.35 8.52 4.38
N LYS A 18 -3.13 8.76 5.66
CA LYS A 18 -2.14 9.67 6.22
C LYS A 18 -1.19 8.81 7.05
N CYS A 19 -0.14 8.33 6.40
CA CYS A 19 0.89 7.55 7.06
C CYS A 19 1.95 8.47 7.64
N ASP A 20 2.48 8.14 8.81
CA ASP A 20 3.57 8.87 9.46
C ASP A 20 4.87 8.74 8.66
N TYR A 21 5.09 7.58 8.05
CA TYR A 21 6.05 7.38 6.97
C TYR A 21 5.32 7.10 5.65
N CYS A 22 5.60 7.89 4.63
CA CYS A 22 5.04 7.65 3.31
C CYS A 22 6.05 7.96 2.20
N PHE A 23 6.85 6.94 1.85
CA PHE A 23 7.78 7.00 0.72
C PHE A 23 7.13 7.60 -0.54
N TYR A 24 5.92 7.16 -0.89
CA TYR A 24 5.26 7.65 -2.09
C TYR A 24 4.87 9.13 -1.99
N CYS A 25 4.40 9.63 -0.84
CA CYS A 25 4.12 11.06 -0.69
C CYS A 25 5.39 11.92 -0.73
N ASP A 26 6.48 11.43 -0.16
CA ASP A 26 7.76 12.13 -0.17
C ASP A 26 8.33 12.20 -1.59
N GLU A 27 8.28 11.10 -2.32
CA GLU A 27 8.71 11.05 -3.72
C GLU A 27 7.84 11.92 -4.63
N THR A 28 6.53 12.01 -4.39
CA THR A 28 5.66 12.89 -5.21
C THR A 28 6.06 14.36 -5.11
N LYS A 29 6.50 14.83 -3.92
CA LYS A 29 6.91 16.22 -3.70
C LYS A 29 8.23 16.59 -4.41
N LYS A 30 9.04 15.59 -4.79
CA LYS A 30 10.32 15.80 -5.48
C LYS A 30 10.19 15.84 -7.01
N ARG A 31 9.04 15.46 -7.55
CA ARG A 31 8.81 15.37 -9.01
C ARG A 31 8.42 16.72 -9.58
N ALA A 32 8.73 16.94 -10.87
CA ALA A 32 8.21 18.09 -11.61
C ALA A 32 6.67 18.11 -11.71
N ARG A 33 6.06 16.92 -11.70
CA ARG A 33 4.61 16.72 -11.57
C ARG A 33 4.33 15.82 -10.38
N GLU A 34 3.65 16.34 -9.37
CA GLU A 34 3.40 15.62 -8.13
C GLU A 34 2.64 14.31 -8.37
N SER A 35 1.63 14.32 -9.25
CA SER A 35 0.84 13.13 -9.53
C SER A 35 0.36 13.03 -10.97
N TYR A 36 0.32 11.78 -11.46
CA TYR A 36 -0.27 11.39 -12.74
C TYR A 36 -1.66 10.76 -12.59
N GLY A 37 -2.23 10.74 -11.39
CA GLY A 37 -3.51 10.09 -11.09
C GLY A 37 -3.36 8.62 -10.67
N PHE A 38 -4.51 7.95 -10.56
CA PHE A 38 -4.55 6.50 -10.35
C PHE A 38 -4.31 5.78 -11.67
N MET A 39 -3.67 4.62 -11.60
CA MET A 39 -3.59 3.72 -12.75
C MET A 39 -4.99 3.35 -13.25
N THR A 40 -5.17 3.39 -14.57
CA THR A 40 -6.46 3.06 -15.20
C THR A 40 -6.76 1.57 -15.13
N GLU A 41 -8.05 1.20 -15.12
CA GLU A 41 -8.48 -0.20 -15.21
C GLU A 41 -7.88 -0.91 -16.44
N GLN A 42 -7.77 -0.20 -17.56
CA GLN A 42 -7.16 -0.74 -18.77
C GLN A 42 -5.69 -1.13 -18.57
N THR A 43 -4.94 -0.37 -17.77
CA THR A 43 -3.54 -0.69 -17.47
C THR A 43 -3.44 -1.83 -16.44
N LEU A 44 -4.38 -1.90 -15.49
CA LEU A 44 -4.43 -2.98 -14.49
C LEU A 44 -4.70 -4.36 -15.13
N LYS A 45 -5.29 -4.42 -16.32
CA LYS A 45 -5.47 -5.67 -17.09
C LYS A 45 -4.17 -6.29 -17.59
N ASN A 46 -3.04 -5.58 -17.58
CA ASN A 46 -1.76 -6.05 -18.12
C ASN A 46 -0.99 -7.00 -17.18
N HIS A 47 -1.69 -7.75 -16.31
CA HIS A 47 -1.13 -8.76 -15.41
C HIS A 47 0.07 -8.27 -14.57
N PHE A 48 -0.14 -7.22 -13.77
CA PHE A 48 0.83 -6.77 -12.76
C PHE A 48 0.44 -7.23 -11.36
N LEU A 49 1.43 -7.41 -10.50
CA LEU A 49 1.20 -7.67 -9.08
C LEU A 49 0.90 -6.36 -8.37
N VAL A 50 -0.22 -6.28 -7.65
CA VAL A 50 -0.56 -5.07 -6.90
C VAL A 50 0.16 -5.06 -5.55
N GLY A 51 0.69 -3.90 -5.16
CA GLY A 51 1.26 -3.69 -3.82
C GLY A 51 0.22 -3.23 -2.80
N LEU A 52 -0.16 -4.08 -1.85
CA LEU A 52 -1.02 -3.73 -0.73
C LEU A 52 -0.17 -3.40 0.50
N SER A 53 -0.28 -2.18 1.03
CA SER A 53 0.59 -1.72 2.13
C SER A 53 -0.01 -2.13 3.48
N VAL A 54 0.65 -3.03 4.21
CA VAL A 54 0.20 -3.54 5.51
C VAL A 54 1.41 -3.75 6.42
N ASP A 55 1.40 -3.25 7.66
CA ASP A 55 2.52 -3.36 8.59
C ASP A 55 2.31 -4.43 9.68
N GLY A 56 1.64 -5.54 9.37
CA GLY A 56 1.35 -6.59 10.34
C GLY A 56 -0.04 -6.49 10.94
N THR A 57 -0.17 -6.64 12.27
CA THR A 57 -1.47 -6.65 12.96
C THR A 57 -2.14 -5.28 12.93
N LYS A 58 -3.42 -5.23 13.32
CA LYS A 58 -4.18 -3.98 13.41
C LYS A 58 -3.49 -2.95 14.31
N GLU A 59 -2.99 -3.41 15.46
CA GLU A 59 -2.34 -2.58 16.46
C GLU A 59 -1.09 -1.92 15.89
N ILE A 60 -0.24 -2.69 15.19
CA ILE A 60 1.01 -2.18 14.59
C ILE A 60 0.69 -1.29 13.39
N HIS A 61 -0.23 -1.71 12.53
CA HIS A 61 -0.62 -0.97 11.32
C HIS A 61 -1.19 0.40 11.66
N ASP A 62 -2.14 0.45 12.59
CA ASP A 62 -2.82 1.68 12.98
C ASP A 62 -1.94 2.58 13.86
N CYS A 63 -0.76 2.15 14.32
CA CYS A 63 0.20 3.07 14.96
C CYS A 63 0.71 4.14 13.97
N TYR A 64 0.99 3.74 12.73
CA TYR A 64 1.67 4.58 11.74
C TYR A 64 0.83 4.90 10.51
N ARG A 65 -0.23 4.13 10.26
CA ARG A 65 -1.12 4.32 9.11
C ARG A 65 -2.50 4.65 9.59
N HIS A 66 -2.93 5.86 9.29
CA HIS A 66 -4.25 6.37 9.64
C HIS A 66 -5.02 6.68 8.36
N THR A 67 -6.34 6.57 8.38
CA THR A 67 -7.11 7.20 7.31
C THR A 67 -7.12 8.72 7.49
N LYS A 68 -7.43 9.48 6.44
CA LYS A 68 -7.45 10.95 6.53
C LYS A 68 -8.48 11.50 7.53
N ASP A 69 -9.52 10.73 7.79
CA ASP A 69 -10.60 10.99 8.76
C ASP A 69 -10.31 10.40 10.16
N GLY A 70 -9.14 9.80 10.38
CA GLY A 70 -8.72 9.28 11.70
C GLY A 70 -9.31 7.92 12.08
N ALA A 71 -9.99 7.23 11.15
CA ALA A 71 -10.42 5.85 11.31
C ALA A 71 -9.26 4.86 11.12
N SER A 72 -9.50 3.59 11.45
CA SER A 72 -8.52 2.51 11.25
C SER A 72 -8.20 2.33 9.77
N ALA A 73 -6.91 2.43 9.43
CA ALA A 73 -6.44 2.10 8.09
C ALA A 73 -6.45 0.59 7.86
N PHE A 74 -6.19 -0.20 8.90
CA PHE A 74 -6.19 -1.66 8.83
C PHE A 74 -7.55 -2.23 8.40
N ASP A 75 -8.66 -1.79 9.00
CA ASP A 75 -10.00 -2.31 8.67
C ASP A 75 -10.38 -1.99 7.21
N ARG A 76 -9.98 -0.81 6.74
CA ARG A 76 -10.14 -0.41 5.34
C ARG A 76 -9.31 -1.31 4.43
N ILE A 77 -8.06 -1.59 4.78
CA ILE A 77 -7.17 -2.43 3.96
C ILE A 77 -7.63 -3.88 3.93
N ARG A 78 -8.14 -4.42 5.04
CA ARG A 78 -8.75 -5.75 5.08
C ARG A 78 -9.96 -5.84 4.16
N SER A 79 -10.78 -4.79 4.11
CA SER A 79 -11.93 -4.72 3.22
C SER A 79 -11.50 -4.68 1.74
N VAL A 80 -10.43 -3.94 1.42
CA VAL A 80 -9.86 -3.90 0.08
C VAL A 80 -9.26 -5.25 -0.32
N ALA A 81 -8.50 -5.91 0.56
CA ALA A 81 -7.96 -7.25 0.31
C ALA A 81 -9.06 -8.25 -0.04
N LYS A 82 -10.16 -8.26 0.72
CA LYS A 82 -11.32 -9.11 0.45
C LYS A 82 -11.92 -8.86 -0.95
N ILE A 83 -12.00 -7.60 -1.38
CA ILE A 83 -12.47 -7.26 -2.73
C ILE A 83 -11.48 -7.75 -3.79
N MET A 84 -10.17 -7.58 -3.56
CA MET A 84 -9.13 -8.08 -4.45
C MET A 84 -9.20 -9.60 -4.61
N ASP A 85 -9.37 -10.34 -3.50
CA ASP A 85 -9.56 -11.79 -3.51
C ASP A 85 -10.81 -12.20 -4.32
N GLN A 86 -11.94 -11.51 -4.09
CA GLN A 86 -13.21 -11.76 -4.81
C GLN A 86 -13.10 -11.48 -6.31
N CYS A 87 -12.25 -10.53 -6.70
CA CYS A 87 -12.00 -10.18 -8.10
C CYS A 87 -10.86 -11.00 -8.74
N GLY A 88 -10.19 -11.89 -8.00
CA GLY A 88 -9.05 -12.66 -8.50
C GLY A 88 -7.84 -11.78 -8.84
N VAL A 89 -7.63 -10.68 -8.12
CA VAL A 89 -6.49 -9.79 -8.31
C VAL A 89 -5.30 -10.33 -7.53
N ASP A 90 -4.20 -10.60 -8.21
CA ASP A 90 -2.93 -10.97 -7.56
C ASP A 90 -2.30 -9.74 -6.89
N TYR A 91 -1.93 -9.88 -5.61
CA TYR A 91 -1.22 -8.84 -4.87
C TYR A 91 -0.21 -9.41 -3.88
N ASN A 92 0.80 -8.60 -3.58
CA ASN A 92 1.73 -8.83 -2.49
C ASN A 92 1.61 -7.74 -1.43
N ILE A 93 1.99 -8.11 -0.21
CA ILE A 93 2.06 -7.18 0.90
C ILE A 93 3.37 -6.39 0.83
N LEU A 94 3.27 -5.08 1.04
CA LEU A 94 4.38 -4.17 1.27
C LEU A 94 4.36 -3.72 2.73
N THR A 95 5.36 -4.14 3.50
CA THR A 95 5.51 -3.80 4.91
C THR A 95 6.73 -2.92 5.10
N VAL A 96 6.57 -1.83 5.86
CA VAL A 96 7.72 -1.07 6.35
C VAL A 96 8.09 -1.65 7.71
N VAL A 97 9.36 -2.00 7.88
CA VAL A 97 9.89 -2.47 9.16
C VAL A 97 9.97 -1.28 10.11
N THR A 98 9.38 -1.42 11.28
CA THR A 98 9.33 -0.41 12.35
C THR A 98 9.89 -0.98 13.65
N ASN A 99 9.99 -0.16 14.70
CA ASN A 99 10.41 -0.61 16.02
C ASN A 99 9.54 -1.75 16.58
N TYR A 100 8.24 -1.80 16.27
CA TYR A 100 7.36 -2.89 16.70
C TYR A 100 7.68 -4.24 16.04
N HIS A 101 8.35 -4.25 14.89
CA HIS A 101 8.73 -5.49 14.20
C HIS A 101 10.04 -6.09 14.72
N ILE A 102 10.93 -5.24 15.25
CA ILE A 102 12.25 -5.63 15.73
C ILE A 102 12.27 -5.98 17.22
N GLN A 103 11.19 -5.67 17.97
CA GLN A 103 10.98 -6.15 19.33
C GLN A 103 10.57 -7.62 19.31
N VAL A 104 11.49 -8.47 18.89
CA VAL A 104 11.42 -9.90 19.14
C VAL A 104 11.67 -10.06 20.64
N TYR A 105 10.67 -10.58 21.35
CA TYR A 105 10.69 -10.96 22.77
C TYR A 105 12.12 -11.23 23.31
N GLU A 106 12.58 -10.39 24.25
CA GLU A 106 13.58 -10.81 25.24
C GLU A 106 12.89 -11.61 26.35
#